data_AF-A0A0P9E891-F1
#
_entry.id   AF-A0A0P9E891-F1
#
_cell.length_a   1.000
_cell.length_b   1.000
_cell.length_c   1.000
_cell.angle_alpha   90.00
_cell.angle_beta   90.00
_cell.angle_gamma   90.00
#
_symmetry.space_group_name_H-M   'P 1'
#
loop_
_entity.id
_entity.type
_entity.pdbx_description
1 polymer ?
#
loop_
_entity_poly.entity_id
_entity_poly.type
_entity_poly.pdbx_seq_one_letter_code
_entity_poly.pdbx_strand_id
1 'polypeptide(L)'
;MIMGGVSSSTRSMSSQAAEEAKALEIPDDLFQPSGDVIHLYALTSVSIGMASHPVEEWEKRSILKEKVKWDKTGATIKVSVPEKIRKFYNMDVSKLDVTGVPEKDLVTIIVDFAS
;
A
#
# COMPACT_ATOMS: atom_id res chain seq x y z
N MET A 1 -40.37 35.60 -25.16
CA MET A 1 -40.87 34.64 -24.16
C MET A 1 -40.23 33.29 -24.44
N ILE A 2 -39.48 32.79 -23.45
CA ILE A 2 -39.11 31.39 -23.13
C ILE A 2 -38.71 30.43 -24.28
N MET A 3 -37.43 30.05 -24.31
CA MET A 3 -36.88 28.74 -23.88
C MET A 3 -36.83 27.75 -25.06
N GLY A 4 -35.82 26.92 -25.25
CA GLY A 4 -34.63 26.66 -24.46
C GLY A 4 -33.76 25.72 -25.28
N GLY A 5 -32.45 25.98 -25.29
CA GLY A 5 -31.49 25.00 -25.78
C GLY A 5 -31.47 23.80 -24.85
N VAL A 6 -31.37 22.59 -25.42
CA VAL A 6 -30.72 21.47 -24.74
C VAL A 6 -29.77 20.84 -25.76
N SER A 7 -28.51 21.28 -25.69
CA SER A 7 -27.40 20.52 -26.25
C SER A 7 -27.06 19.49 -25.19
N SER A 8 -27.42 18.22 -25.42
CA SER A 8 -27.12 17.12 -24.51
C SER A 8 -25.63 16.79 -24.57
N SER A 9 -24.81 17.66 -23.98
CA SER A 9 -23.47 17.32 -23.54
C SER A 9 -23.60 16.50 -22.24
N THR A 10 -23.76 15.19 -22.35
CA THR A 10 -23.44 14.30 -21.23
C THR A 10 -21.93 14.14 -21.17
N ARG A 11 -21.26 15.21 -20.73
CA ARG A 11 -19.91 15.18 -20.19
C ARG A 11 -20.07 15.22 -18.67
N SER A 12 -19.28 14.40 -18.00
CA SER A 12 -19.15 14.23 -16.54
C SER A 12 -19.93 13.03 -16.01
N MET A 13 -19.23 11.91 -15.87
CA MET A 13 -18.71 11.57 -14.55
C MET A 13 -17.35 10.91 -14.76
N SER A 14 -16.30 11.72 -14.62
CA SER A 14 -15.03 11.21 -14.14
C SER A 14 -15.34 10.45 -12.86
N SER A 15 -15.28 9.12 -12.91
CA SER A 15 -15.15 8.30 -11.71
C SER A 15 -13.78 8.63 -11.12
N GLN A 16 -13.75 9.76 -10.43
CA GLN A 16 -12.80 10.11 -9.39
C GLN A 16 -13.06 9.14 -8.24
N ALA A 17 -12.75 7.88 -8.51
CA ALA A 17 -12.58 6.80 -7.56
C ALA A 17 -11.21 6.17 -7.85
N ALA A 18 -10.21 7.02 -8.13
CA ALA A 18 -8.90 6.77 -7.54
C ALA A 18 -9.10 7.08 -6.05
N GLU A 19 -9.76 6.15 -5.36
CA GLU A 19 -9.62 6.02 -3.92
C GLU A 19 -8.14 6.19 -3.67
N GLU A 20 -7.78 7.23 -2.91
CA GLU A 20 -6.40 7.49 -2.55
C GLU A 20 -5.90 6.21 -1.88
N ALA A 21 -5.26 5.34 -2.66
CA ALA A 21 -4.40 4.30 -2.19
C ALA A 21 -3.26 5.07 -1.55
N LYS A 22 -3.45 5.48 -0.28
CA LYS A 22 -2.44 6.17 0.52
C LYS A 22 -1.20 5.29 0.40
N ALA A 23 -0.23 5.78 -0.38
CA ALA A 23 1.00 5.07 -0.62
C ALA A 23 1.77 5.08 0.70
N LEU A 24 2.29 3.92 1.07
CA LEU A 24 3.20 3.81 2.20
C LEU A 24 4.55 4.33 1.75
N GLU A 25 5.07 5.34 2.44
CA GLU A 25 6.38 5.93 2.15
C GLU A 25 7.41 5.30 3.10
N ILE A 26 8.36 4.55 2.55
CA ILE A 26 9.39 3.82 3.30
C ILE A 26 10.74 4.42 2.95
N PRO A 27 11.57 4.82 3.93
CA PRO A 27 12.94 5.28 3.67
C PRO A 27 13.74 4.20 2.92
N ASP A 28 14.49 4.58 1.88
CA ASP A 28 15.27 3.59 1.12
C ASP A 28 16.48 3.04 1.91
N ASP A 29 16.88 3.70 3.00
CA ASP A 29 17.85 3.17 3.97
C ASP A 29 17.33 1.92 4.70
N LEU A 30 16.02 1.86 4.97
CA LEU A 30 15.38 0.74 5.66
C LEU A 30 15.05 -0.42 4.72
N PHE A 31 14.89 -0.15 3.44
CA PHE A 31 14.45 -1.13 2.46
C PHE A 31 15.00 -0.82 1.09
N GLN A 32 15.72 -1.75 0.48
CA GLN A 32 16.26 -1.61 -0.87
C GLN A 32 15.77 -2.78 -1.72
N PRO A 33 14.51 -2.73 -2.20
CA PRO A 33 13.91 -3.84 -2.92
C PRO A 33 14.73 -4.14 -4.18
N SER A 34 15.25 -5.36 -4.22
CA SER A 34 16.05 -5.86 -5.35
C SER A 34 15.23 -6.19 -6.61
N GLY A 35 13.89 -6.17 -6.55
CA GLY A 35 13.00 -6.52 -7.67
C GLY A 35 11.83 -5.57 -7.85
N ASP A 36 11.15 -5.61 -9.00
CA ASP A 36 10.05 -4.70 -9.38
C ASP A 36 8.74 -4.90 -8.61
N VAL A 37 8.65 -5.97 -7.83
CA VAL A 37 7.45 -6.35 -7.08
C VAL A 37 7.81 -6.60 -5.64
N ILE A 38 7.01 -6.03 -4.76
CA ILE A 38 7.06 -6.27 -3.33
C ILE A 38 5.95 -7.24 -2.95
N HIS A 39 6.29 -8.18 -2.09
CA HIS A 39 5.37 -9.12 -1.48
C HIS A 39 4.96 -8.58 -0.10
N LEU A 40 3.66 -8.33 0.07
CA LEU A 40 3.06 -7.94 1.34
C LEU A 40 2.42 -9.16 2.00
N TYR A 41 2.68 -9.32 3.28
CA TYR A 41 2.26 -10.43 4.12
C TYR A 41 1.58 -9.89 5.36
N ALA A 42 0.29 -10.14 5.51
CA ALA A 42 -0.42 -9.86 6.76
C ALA A 42 -0.02 -10.92 7.79
N LEU A 43 1.01 -10.65 8.60
CA LEU A 43 1.60 -11.65 9.52
C LEU A 43 0.77 -11.82 10.79
N THR A 44 0.31 -10.71 11.37
CA THR A 44 -0.54 -10.70 12.57
C THR A 44 -1.67 -9.70 12.40
N SER A 45 -2.54 -9.54 13.40
CA SER A 45 -3.57 -8.49 13.40
C SER A 45 -3.02 -7.06 13.42
N VAL A 46 -1.73 -6.88 13.73
CA VAL A 46 -1.10 -5.56 13.85
C VAL A 46 0.21 -5.43 13.07
N SER A 47 0.67 -6.48 12.37
CA SER A 47 1.96 -6.46 11.68
C SER A 47 1.87 -6.97 10.25
N ILE A 48 2.50 -6.22 9.35
CA ILE A 48 2.61 -6.51 7.92
C ILE A 48 4.08 -6.73 7.60
N GLY A 49 4.42 -7.93 7.15
CA GLY A 49 5.72 -8.23 6.57
C GLY A 49 5.76 -7.77 5.12
N MET A 50 6.89 -7.22 4.70
CA MET A 50 7.11 -6.75 3.34
C MET A 50 8.50 -7.20 2.88
N ALA A 51 8.57 -7.82 1.71
CA ALA A 51 9.82 -8.35 1.16
C ALA A 51 9.89 -8.20 -0.36
N SER A 52 11.09 -8.06 -0.92
CA SER A 52 11.33 -8.04 -2.37
C SER A 52 11.26 -9.42 -3.02
N HIS A 53 11.27 -10.48 -2.21
CA HIS A 53 11.26 -11.87 -2.61
C HIS A 53 10.24 -12.67 -1.79
N PRO A 54 9.81 -13.85 -2.28
CA PRO A 54 8.94 -14.72 -1.50
C PRO A 54 9.66 -15.25 -0.25
N VAL A 55 9.06 -15.05 0.92
CA VAL A 55 9.54 -15.58 2.20
C VAL A 55 8.63 -16.74 2.61
N GLU A 56 9.12 -17.98 2.50
CA GLU A 56 8.33 -19.19 2.77
C GLU A 56 7.68 -19.20 4.17
N GLU A 57 8.42 -18.76 5.19
CA GLU A 57 7.91 -18.72 6.55
C GLU A 57 6.73 -17.76 6.71
N TRP A 58 6.78 -16.62 6.00
CA TRP A 58 5.71 -15.64 5.99
C TRP A 58 4.53 -16.13 5.15
N GLU A 59 4.77 -16.81 4.03
CA GLU A 59 3.70 -17.43 3.23
C GLU A 59 2.89 -18.44 4.04
N LYS A 60 3.55 -19.25 4.88
CA LYS A 60 2.89 -20.27 5.71
C LYS A 60 2.11 -19.67 6.88
N ARG A 61 2.51 -18.48 7.36
CA ARG A 61 1.92 -17.83 8.55
C ARG A 61 0.99 -16.67 8.23
N SER A 62 1.09 -16.09 7.04
CA SER A 62 0.33 -14.90 6.67
C SER A 62 -1.15 -15.22 6.50
N ILE A 63 -1.98 -14.34 7.05
CA ILE A 63 -3.44 -14.39 6.90
C ILE A 63 -3.84 -13.96 5.48
N LEU A 64 -3.15 -12.95 4.95
CA LEU A 64 -3.31 -12.43 3.61
C LEU A 64 -1.95 -12.21 2.97
N LYS A 65 -1.89 -12.43 1.66
CA LYS A 65 -0.71 -12.18 0.84
C LYS A 65 -1.12 -11.42 -0.40
N GLU A 66 -0.45 -10.33 -0.67
CA GLU A 66 -0.66 -9.54 -1.88
C GLU A 66 0.68 -9.15 -2.50
N LYS A 67 0.68 -8.88 -3.80
CA LYS A 67 1.85 -8.41 -4.53
C LYS A 67 1.57 -7.01 -5.03
N VAL A 68 2.52 -6.11 -4.80
CA VAL A 68 2.37 -4.70 -5.14
C VAL A 68 3.58 -4.19 -5.86
N LYS A 69 3.34 -3.22 -6.73
CA LYS A 69 4.41 -2.44 -7.33
C LYS A 69 4.85 -1.35 -6.36
N TRP A 70 6.07 -0.90 -6.56
CA TRP A 70 6.63 0.21 -5.82
C TRP A 70 7.33 1.18 -6.77
N ASP A 71 7.42 2.41 -6.32
CA ASP A 71 8.08 3.49 -7.05
C ASP A 71 9.12 4.14 -6.15
N LYS A 72 10.33 4.35 -6.67
CA LYS A 72 11.35 5.14 -5.97
C LYS A 72 11.07 6.62 -6.17
N THR A 73 10.85 7.35 -5.08
CA THR A 73 10.72 8.81 -5.08
C THR A 73 11.83 9.41 -4.21
N GLY A 74 12.96 9.77 -4.82
CA GLY A 74 14.12 10.32 -4.12
C GLY A 74 14.73 9.30 -3.15
N ALA A 75 14.76 9.64 -1.86
CA ALA A 75 15.25 8.79 -0.76
C ALA A 75 14.14 7.97 -0.08
N THR A 76 13.01 7.79 -0.75
CA THR A 76 11.87 7.02 -0.24
C THR A 76 11.31 6.11 -1.32
N ILE A 77 10.70 5.02 -0.87
CA ILE A 77 10.00 4.03 -1.67
C ILE A 77 8.52 4.18 -1.38
N LYS A 78 7.75 4.40 -2.43
CA LYS A 78 6.29 4.47 -2.36
C LYS A 78 5.71 3.11 -2.71
N VAL A 79 5.01 2.52 -1.76
CA VAL A 79 4.35 1.22 -1.94
C VAL A 79 2.84 1.44 -1.86
N SER A 80 2.13 1.07 -2.92
CA SER A 80 0.67 1.16 -2.92
C SER A 80 0.09 -0.01 -2.14
N VAL A 81 -0.42 0.23 -0.94
CA VAL A 81 -1.01 -0.84 -0.11
C VAL A 81 -2.39 -1.21 -0.66
N PRO A 82 -2.67 -2.49 -0.98
CA PRO A 82 -3.92 -2.90 -1.57
C PRO A 82 -5.09 -2.68 -0.61
N GLU A 83 -6.25 -2.36 -1.16
CA GLU A 83 -7.48 -2.11 -0.40
C GLU A 83 -7.82 -3.28 0.55
N LYS A 84 -7.59 -4.53 0.12
CA LYS A 84 -7.79 -5.72 0.97
C LYS A 84 -6.99 -5.67 2.27
N ILE A 85 -5.71 -5.31 2.18
CA ILE A 85 -4.83 -5.18 3.35
C ILE A 85 -5.25 -3.97 4.18
N ARG A 86 -5.53 -2.83 3.54
CA ARG A 86 -6.01 -1.63 4.24
C ARG A 86 -7.29 -1.88 5.04
N LYS A 87 -8.26 -2.56 4.44
CA LYS A 87 -9.54 -2.93 5.08
C LYS A 87 -9.33 -3.96 6.19
N PHE A 88 -8.45 -4.94 5.99
CA PHE A 88 -8.14 -5.95 7.01
C PHE A 88 -7.58 -5.31 8.29
N TYR A 89 -6.65 -4.37 8.16
CA TYR A 89 -6.04 -3.68 9.30
C TYR A 89 -6.78 -2.43 9.76
N ASN A 90 -7.88 -2.04 9.10
CA ASN A 90 -8.51 -0.73 9.26
C ASN A 90 -7.47 0.41 9.28
N MET A 91 -6.52 0.35 8.35
CA MET A 91 -5.22 1.01 8.46
C MET A 91 -5.33 2.52 8.20
N ASP A 92 -4.96 3.34 9.20
CA ASP A 92 -4.67 4.76 8.97
C ASP A 92 -3.18 4.95 8.74
N VAL A 93 -2.81 5.30 7.51
CA VAL A 93 -1.41 5.36 7.04
C VAL A 93 -0.63 6.50 7.70
N SER A 94 -1.29 7.33 8.51
CA SER A 94 -0.65 8.40 9.29
C SER A 94 -0.03 7.94 10.62
N LYS A 95 -0.26 6.69 11.06
CA LYS A 95 0.28 6.13 12.31
C LYS A 95 0.85 4.73 12.09
N LEU A 96 1.86 4.62 11.24
CA LEU A 96 2.55 3.36 10.96
C LEU A 96 3.98 3.44 11.43
N ASP A 97 4.40 2.44 12.18
CA ASP A 97 5.80 2.27 12.54
C ASP A 97 6.44 1.31 11.54
N VAL A 98 7.47 1.78 10.84
CA VAL A 98 8.13 1.02 9.79
C VAL A 98 9.52 0.65 10.26
N THR A 99 9.76 -0.65 10.39
CA THR A 99 11.06 -1.20 10.79
C THR A 99 11.62 -2.04 9.65
N GLY A 100 12.81 -1.67 9.17
CA GLY A 100 13.47 -2.36 8.06
C GLY A 100 14.73 -3.08 8.49
N VAL A 101 15.02 -4.19 7.80
CA VAL A 101 16.29 -4.92 7.85
C VAL A 101 16.84 -4.92 6.42
N PRO A 102 17.58 -3.88 6.01
CA PRO A 102 18.02 -3.70 4.64
C PRO A 102 18.91 -4.84 4.15
N GLU A 103 19.74 -5.41 5.02
CA GLU A 103 20.62 -6.56 4.71
C GLU A 103 19.87 -7.82 4.24
N LYS A 104 18.57 -7.92 4.55
CA LYS A 104 17.74 -9.07 4.22
C LYS A 104 16.63 -8.74 3.23
N ASP A 105 16.54 -7.51 2.73
CA ASP A 105 15.36 -7.03 1.97
C ASP A 105 14.04 -7.34 2.72
N LEU A 106 14.01 -7.19 4.04
CA LEU A 106 12.82 -7.43 4.85
C LEU A 106 12.40 -6.15 5.57
N VAL A 107 11.11 -5.87 5.57
CA VAL A 107 10.51 -4.78 6.35
C VAL A 107 9.33 -5.33 7.11
N THR A 108 9.16 -4.87 8.34
CA THR A 108 7.98 -5.11 9.15
C THR A 108 7.34 -3.76 9.44
N ILE A 109 6.08 -3.63 9.05
CA ILE A 109 5.24 -2.47 9.32
C ILE A 109 4.33 -2.85 10.48
N ILE A 110 4.40 -2.09 11.57
CA ILE A 110 3.48 -2.23 12.70
C ILE A 110 2.38 -1.19 12.55
N VAL A 111 1.14 -1.69 12.52
CA VAL A 111 -0.07 -0.89 12.46
C VAL A 111 -0.48 -0.56 13.88
N ASP A 112 -0.40 0.72 14.26
CA ASP A 112 -0.92 1.18 15.54
C ASP A 112 -2.42 1.45 15.44
N PHE A 113 -3.20 0.83 16.33
CA PHE A 113 -4.64 1.09 16.41
C PHE A 113 -4.82 2.30 17.31
N ALA A 114 -5.22 3.44 16.73
CA ALA A 114 -5.72 4.54 17.53
C ALA A 114 -6.93 4.05 18.33
N SER A 115 -6.73 3.86 19.65
CA SER A 115 -7.78 3.52 20.61
C SER A 115 -8.76 4.67 20.80
#